data_AF-A0A399ZSA8-F1
#
_entry.id   AF-A0A399ZSA8-F1
#
_cell.length_a   1.000
_cell.length_b   1.000
_cell.length_c   1.000
_cell.angle_alpha   90.00
_cell.angle_beta   90.00
_cell.angle_gamma   90.00
#
_symmetry.space_group_name_H-M   'P 1'
#
loop_
_entity.id
_entity.type
_entity.pdbx_description
1 polymer ?
#
loop_
_entity_poly.entity_id
_entity_poly.type
_entity_poly.pdbx_seq_one_letter_code
_entity_poly.pdbx_strand_id
1 'polypeptide(L)' 'MKPVLIQKNSQTSALYRQDCVRGMAAHLAPGSAQVVVTSPPYNLGIRYSKYDDSISRQTYLAWIAEW' A
#
# COMPACT_ATOMS: atom_id res chain seq x y z
N MET A 1 11.52 10.20 -0.55
CA MET A 1 12.26 9.83 0.68
C MET A 1 13.02 8.55 0.40
N LYS A 2 14.23 8.36 0.93
CA LYS A 2 14.99 7.12 0.68
C LYS A 2 14.32 5.93 1.39
N PRO A 3 14.28 4.72 0.80
CA PRO A 3 13.78 3.55 1.48
C PRO A 3 14.67 3.16 2.66
N VAL A 4 14.09 2.47 3.63
CA VAL A 4 14.84 1.73 4.64
C VAL A 4 15.20 0.37 4.03
N LEU A 5 16.48 0.03 3.99
CA LEU A 5 16.95 -1.26 3.52
C LEU A 5 17.10 -2.22 4.71
N ILE A 6 16.52 -3.41 4.57
CA ILE A 6 16.57 -4.50 5.55
C ILE A 6 17.32 -5.66 4.90
N GLN A 7 18.38 -6.14 5.54
CA GLN A 7 19.18 -7.27 5.04
C GLN A 7 19.09 -8.45 6.02
N LYS A 8 18.78 -9.64 5.50
CA LYS A 8 18.75 -10.89 6.28
C LYS A 8 19.07 -12.08 5.40
N ASN A 9 20.06 -12.90 5.79
CA ASN A 9 20.43 -14.15 5.10
C ASN A 9 20.51 -14.00 3.57
N SER A 10 21.30 -13.02 3.10
CA SER A 10 21.49 -12.66 1.68
C SER A 10 20.26 -12.11 0.95
N GLN A 11 19.14 -11.91 1.63
CA GLN A 11 17.97 -11.22 1.08
C GLN A 11 18.00 -9.74 1.46
N THR A 12 17.61 -8.89 0.52
CA THR A 12 17.43 -7.46 0.75
C THR A 12 15.98 -7.09 0.51
N SER A 13 15.36 -6.42 1.48
CA SER A 13 14.03 -5.84 1.36
C SER A 13 14.14 -4.32 1.46
N ALA A 14 13.37 -3.61 0.63
CA ALA A 14 13.28 -2.15 0.68
C ALA A 14 11.89 -1.75 1.22
N LEU A 15 11.87 -0.97 2.31
CA LEU A 15 10.65 -0.45 2.91
C LEU A 15 10.49 1.05 2.59
N TYR A 16 9.39 1.38 1.94
CA TYR A 16 9.07 2.73 1.51
C TYR A 16 7.95 3.32 2.39
N ARG A 17 8.23 4.40 3.12
CA ARG A 17 7.22 5.13 3.91
C ARG A 17 6.53 6.16 3.03
N GLN A 18 5.62 5.70 2.17
CA GLN A 18 4.92 6.51 1.17
C GLN A 18 3.48 6.03 0.98
N ASP A 19 2.69 6.82 0.25
CA ASP A 19 1.44 6.35 -0.35
C ASP A 19 1.71 5.16 -1.27
N CYS A 20 0.90 4.09 -1.19
CA CYS A 20 1.19 2.83 -1.88
C CYS A 20 1.04 2.95 -3.40
N VAL A 21 0.03 3.65 -3.90
CA VAL A 21 -0.22 3.82 -5.34
C VAL A 21 0.94 4.60 -5.98
N ARG A 22 1.29 5.76 -5.39
CA ARG A 22 2.43 6.56 -5.85
C ARG A 22 3.76 5.84 -5.70
N GLY A 23 3.93 5.07 -4.62
CA GLY A 23 5.13 4.30 -4.34
C GLY A 23 5.34 3.17 -5.35
N MET A 24 4.29 2.39 -5.63
CA MET A 24 4.36 1.32 -6.63
C MET A 24 4.69 1.88 -8.01
N ALA A 25 4.01 2.95 -8.44
CA ALA A 25 4.27 3.59 -9.73
C ALA A 25 5.71 4.13 -9.87
N ALA A 26 6.32 4.60 -8.77
CA ALA A 26 7.67 5.16 -8.78
C ALA A 26 8.78 4.10 -8.74
N HIS A 27 8.55 2.94 -8.11
CA HIS A 27 9.62 2.00 -7.76
C HIS A 27 9.50 0.61 -8.39
N LEU A 28 8.33 0.23 -8.93
CA LEU A 28 8.12 -1.09 -9.53
C LEU A 28 8.08 -0.98 -11.06
N ALA A 29 8.75 -1.92 -11.72
CA ALA A 29 8.62 -2.07 -13.16
C ALA A 29 7.29 -2.79 -13.48
N PRO A 30 6.63 -2.46 -14.60
CA PRO A 30 5.44 -3.19 -15.04
C PRO A 30 5.70 -4.71 -15.12
N GLY A 31 4.81 -5.51 -14.54
CA GLY A 31 4.93 -6.97 -14.52
C GLY A 31 6.02 -7.54 -13.60
N SER A 32 6.65 -6.72 -12.75
CA SER A 32 7.77 -7.17 -11.90
C SER A 32 7.35 -7.84 -10.59
N ALA A 33 6.07 -7.78 -10.21
CA ALA A 33 5.57 -8.40 -8.98
C ALA A 33 5.06 -9.82 -9.27
N GLN A 34 5.66 -10.83 -8.62
CA GLN A 34 5.19 -12.23 -8.74
C GLN A 34 4.06 -12.54 -7.77
N VAL A 35 4.10 -11.96 -6.57
CA VAL A 35 3.12 -12.17 -5.50
C VAL A 35 2.83 -10.83 -4.83
N VAL A 36 1.55 -10.59 -4.56
CA VAL A 36 1.09 -9.42 -3.82
C VAL A 36 0.43 -9.89 -2.53
N VAL A 37 0.90 -9.38 -1.40
CA VAL A 37 0.25 -9.53 -0.09
C VAL A 37 -0.22 -8.16 0.34
N THR A 38 -1.51 -8.02 0.61
CA THR A 38 -2.13 -6.73 0.92
C THR A 38 -3.17 -6.88 2.02
N SER A 39 -3.31 -5.82 2.81
CA SER A 39 -4.34 -5.67 3.84
C SER A 39 -4.82 -4.21 3.82
N PRO A 40 -5.51 -3.76 2.76
CA PRO A 40 -5.99 -2.40 2.66
C PRO A 40 -7.03 -2.11 3.75
N PRO A 41 -7.37 -0.84 4.01
CA PRO A 41 -8.58 -0.49 4.74
C PRO A 41 -9.79 -1.13 4.05
N TYR A 42 -10.66 -1.76 4.83
CA TYR A 42 -11.80 -2.53 4.31
C TYR A 42 -13.14 -1.80 4.50
N ASN A 43 -13.11 -0.54 4.96
CA ASN A 43 -14.30 0.25 5.26
C ASN A 43 -15.24 -0.47 6.26
N LEU A 44 -14.64 -0.95 7.36
CA LEU A 44 -15.33 -1.71 8.41
C LEU A 44 -15.56 -0.89 9.68
N GLY A 45 -15.34 0.43 9.63
CA GLY A 45 -15.46 1.32 10.77
C GLY A 45 -14.29 1.22 11.77
N ILE A 46 -13.13 0.73 11.33
CA ILE A 46 -11.94 0.67 12.18
C ILE A 46 -11.44 2.08 12.49
N ARG A 47 -11.18 2.35 13.77
CA ARG A 47 -10.66 3.65 14.23
C ARG A 47 -9.17 3.79 13.95
N TYR A 48 -8.81 4.14 12.72
CA TYR A 48 -7.45 4.55 12.38
C TYR A 48 -7.17 5.97 12.88
N SER A 49 -5.88 6.31 13.02
CA SER A 49 -5.46 7.63 13.48
C SER A 49 -5.57 8.73 12.42
N LYS A 50 -5.51 8.38 11.14
CA LYS A 50 -5.43 9.34 10.02
C LYS A 50 -6.37 9.04 8.85
N TYR A 51 -7.14 7.96 8.93
CA TYR A 51 -8.03 7.52 7.87
C TYR A 51 -9.42 7.29 8.45
N ASP A 52 -10.43 7.81 7.76
CA ASP A 52 -11.83 7.54 8.09
C ASP A 52 -12.27 6.26 7.39
N ASP A 53 -12.42 5.18 8.16
CA ASP A 53 -12.85 3.87 7.67
C ASP A 53 -14.38 3.68 7.74
N SER A 54 -15.12 4.78 7.85
CA SER A 54 -16.59 4.82 7.88
C SER A 54 -17.19 5.59 6.69
N ILE A 55 -16.41 5.79 5.64
CA ILE A 55 -16.88 6.44 4.40
C ILE A 55 -18.00 5.64 3.72
N SER A 56 -18.75 6.31 2.84
CA SER A 56 -19.80 5.62 2.08
C SER A 56 -19.22 4.48 1.24
N ARG A 57 -20.00 3.40 1.07
CA ARG A 57 -19.60 2.27 0.21
C ARG A 57 -19.20 2.73 -1.21
N GLN A 58 -19.93 3.69 -1.77
CA GLN A 58 -19.63 4.21 -3.11
C GLN A 58 -18.26 4.91 -3.16
N THR A 59 -17.97 5.74 -2.15
CA THR A 59 -16.67 6.41 -2.02
C THR A 59 -15.55 5.39 -1.86
N TYR A 60 -15.75 4.37 -1.02
CA TYR A 60 -14.78 3.30 -0.82
C TYR A 60 -14.48 2.53 -2.12
N LEU A 61 -15.53 2.14 -2.86
CA LEU A 61 -15.38 1.40 -4.12
C LEU A 61 -14.69 2.23 -5.21
N ALA A 62 -15.00 3.53 -5.29
CA ALA A 62 -14.30 4.43 -6.21
C ALA A 62 -12.82 4.54 -5.87
N TRP A 63 -12.49 4.69 -4.59
CA TRP A 63 -11.11 4.83 -4.12
C TRP A 63 -10.27 3.56 -4.31
N ILE A 64 -10.79 2.38 -3.93
CA ILE A 64 -10.02 1.12 -4.07
C ILE A 64 -9.83 0.71 -5.54
N ALA A 65 -10.67 1.21 -6.45
CA ALA A 65 -10.51 0.99 -7.88
C ALA A 65 -9.40 1.84 -8.52
N GLU A 66 -8.89 2.88 -7.83
CA GLU A 66 -7.74 3.68 -8.29
C GLU A 66 -6.40 2.98 -8.04
N TRP A 67 -6.38 1.91 -7.25
CA TRP A 67 -5.17 1.23 -6.80
C TRP A 67 -4.55 0.32 -7.87
#